data_AF-A0A2P7QPC8-F1
#
_entry.id   AF-A0A2P7QPC8-F1
#
_cell.length_a   1.000
_cell.length_b   1.000
_cell.length_c   1.000
_cell.angle_alpha   90.00
_cell.angle_beta   90.00
_cell.angle_gamma   90.00
#
_symmetry.space_group_name_H-M   'P 1'
#
loop_
_entity.id
_entity.type
_entity.pdbx_description
1 polymer ?
#
loop_
_entity_poly.entity_id
_entity_poly.type
_entity_poly.pdbx_seq_one_letter_code
_entity_poly.pdbx_strand_id
1 'polypeptide(L)' 'MSDDRAKITTGPNERSVNENIAGTAPGIPDDALAPGQELPEPPSDEEVARIAKKLGAPSAD' A
#
# COMPACT_ATOMS: atom_id res chain seq x y z
N MET A 1 -29.83 14.97 23.26
CA MET A 1 -30.07 14.63 21.84
C MET A 1 -29.85 13.14 21.72
N SER A 2 -30.90 12.38 21.47
CA SER A 2 -30.88 10.92 21.52
C SER A 2 -30.11 10.37 20.32
N ASP A 3 -29.27 9.35 20.56
CA ASP A 3 -28.55 8.59 19.52
C ASP A 3 -29.52 7.75 18.67
N ASP A 4 -30.25 8.45 17.80
CA ASP A 4 -31.32 7.89 16.97
C ASP A 4 -30.77 7.30 15.65
N ARG A 5 -29.67 6.54 15.74
CA ARG A 5 -29.00 5.93 14.57
C ARG A 5 -28.68 4.45 14.72
N ALA A 6 -29.29 3.74 15.68
CA ALA A 6 -29.23 2.29 15.70
C ALA A 6 -30.19 1.74 14.63
N LYS A 7 -29.65 1.08 13.60
CA LYS A 7 -30.46 0.42 12.58
C LYS A 7 -31.22 -0.77 13.19
N ILE A 8 -32.50 -0.91 12.84
CA ILE A 8 -33.42 -1.95 13.33
C ILE A 8 -33.49 -3.17 12.40
N THR A 9 -32.70 -3.19 11.32
CA THR A 9 -32.73 -4.22 10.29
C THR A 9 -31.44 -5.05 10.34
N THR A 10 -31.51 -6.27 9.81
CA THR A 10 -30.37 -7.21 9.63
C THR A 10 -30.34 -7.77 8.21
N GLY A 11 -30.79 -6.98 7.24
CA GLY A 11 -30.94 -7.43 5.86
C GLY A 11 -29.59 -7.71 5.19
N PRO A 12 -29.50 -8.66 4.25
CA PRO A 12 -28.22 -9.06 3.63
C PRO A 12 -27.50 -7.94 2.85
N ASN A 13 -28.17 -6.82 2.56
CA ASN A 13 -27.59 -5.64 1.92
C ASN A 13 -27.32 -4.48 2.89
N GLU A 14 -27.43 -4.72 4.19
CA GLU A 14 -27.24 -3.71 5.22
C GLU A 14 -25.76 -3.50 5.51
N ARG A 15 -25.14 -2.61 4.74
CA ARG A 15 -23.78 -2.14 5.02
C ARG A 15 -23.80 -1.22 6.23
N SER A 16 -22.73 -1.27 7.04
CA SER A 16 -22.61 -0.36 8.18
C SER A 16 -22.56 1.08 7.67
N VAL A 17 -23.25 2.00 8.35
CA VAL A 17 -23.37 3.42 7.93
C VAL A 17 -22.01 4.11 7.77
N ASN A 18 -20.96 3.58 8.42
CA ASN A 18 -19.59 4.11 8.39
C ASN A 18 -18.60 3.16 7.69
N GLU A 19 -19.05 2.16 6.93
CA GLU A 19 -18.16 1.29 6.18
C GLU A 19 -17.69 2.01 4.91
N ASN A 20 -16.37 2.09 4.72
CA ASN A 20 -15.81 2.60 3.48
C ASN A 20 -16.26 1.70 2.33
N ILE A 21 -16.92 2.28 1.33
CA ILE A 21 -17.28 1.57 0.11
C ILE A 21 -15.97 1.16 -0.57
N ALA A 22 -15.85 -0.10 -0.96
CA ALA A 22 -14.66 -0.59 -1.67
C ALA A 22 -14.34 0.34 -2.86
N GLY A 23 -13.17 0.98 -2.82
CA GLY A 23 -12.74 1.97 -3.82
C GLY A 23 -12.94 3.46 -3.46
N THR A 24 -13.60 3.81 -2.35
CA THR A 24 -13.71 5.20 -1.87
C THR A 24 -12.79 5.53 -0.71
N ALA A 25 -12.07 4.54 -0.17
CA ALA A 25 -10.99 4.80 0.77
C ALA A 25 -9.85 5.53 0.04
N PRO A 26 -9.15 6.48 0.70
CA PRO A 26 -7.93 7.04 0.15
C PRO A 26 -6.98 5.89 -0.22
N GLY A 27 -6.60 5.78 -1.50
CA GLY A 27 -5.64 4.78 -1.95
C GLY A 27 -4.27 5.00 -1.31
N ILE A 28 -3.42 3.98 -1.33
CA ILE A 28 -1.99 4.17 -1.05
C ILE A 28 -1.46 5.12 -2.13
N PRO A 29 -0.84 6.26 -1.77
CA PRO A 29 -0.22 7.15 -2.74
C PRO A 29 0.78 6.38 -3.60
N ASP A 30 0.84 6.70 -4.90
CA ASP A 30 1.87 6.13 -5.75
C ASP A 30 3.22 6.73 -5.39
N ASP A 31 4.16 5.87 -4.98
CA ASP A 31 5.54 6.26 -4.70
C ASP A 31 6.38 6.34 -5.99
N ALA A 32 5.77 6.16 -7.17
CA ALA A 32 6.45 6.32 -8.44
C ALA A 32 6.94 7.76 -8.66
N LEU A 33 8.16 7.87 -9.19
CA LEU A 33 8.72 9.16 -9.57
C LEU A 33 8.00 9.72 -10.80
N ALA A 34 7.56 10.97 -10.70
CA ALA A 34 7.03 11.72 -11.81
C ALA A 34 8.14 12.07 -12.83
N PRO A 35 7.80 12.32 -14.11
CA PRO A 35 8.76 12.75 -15.11
C PRO A 35 9.55 13.99 -14.66
N GLY A 36 10.88 13.93 -14.76
CA GLY A 36 11.78 15.03 -14.38
C GLY A 36 12.19 15.05 -12.89
N GLN A 37 11.70 14.11 -12.08
CA GLN A 37 12.26 13.90 -10.75
C GLN A 37 13.58 13.12 -10.82
N GLU A 38 14.48 13.42 -9.89
CA GLU A 38 15.78 12.77 -9.81
C GLU A 38 15.62 11.30 -9.39
N LEU A 39 16.29 10.41 -10.12
CA LEU A 39 16.31 8.99 -9.77
C LEU A 39 17.24 8.77 -8.57
N PRO A 40 16.93 7.81 -7.69
CA PRO A 40 17.86 7.44 -6.63
C PRO A 40 19.16 6.91 -7.22
N GLU A 41 20.25 7.11 -6.48
CA GLU A 41 21.54 6.54 -6.85
C GLU A 41 21.46 5.00 -6.86
N PRO A 42 21.98 4.35 -7.91
CA PRO A 42 22.05 2.90 -7.93
C PRO A 42 23.01 2.40 -6.84
N PRO A 43 22.76 1.22 -6.26
CA PRO A 43 23.67 0.62 -5.30
C PRO A 43 25.03 0.30 -5.94
N SER A 44 26.09 0.33 -5.14
CA SER A 44 27.41 -0.09 -5.57
C SER A 44 27.50 -1.61 -5.76
N ASP A 45 28.47 -2.09 -6.55
CA ASP A 45 28.68 -3.53 -6.77
C ASP A 45 28.94 -4.30 -5.47
N GLU A 46 29.69 -3.70 -4.53
CA GLU A 46 29.94 -4.28 -3.20
C GLU A 46 28.64 -4.46 -2.41
N GLU A 47 27.75 -3.47 -2.51
CA GLU A 47 26.46 -3.47 -1.84
C GLU A 47 25.50 -4.48 -2.47
N VAL A 48 25.49 -4.56 -3.80
CA VAL A 48 24.76 -5.60 -4.54
C VAL A 48 25.25 -6.99 -4.12
N ALA A 49 26.56 -7.25 -4.08
CA ALA A 49 27.12 -8.54 -3.69
C ALA A 49 26.77 -8.91 -2.23
N ARG A 50 26.86 -7.94 -1.31
CA ARG A 50 26.50 -8.12 0.11
C ARG A 50 25.04 -8.53 0.27
N ILE A 51 24.13 -7.86 -0.45
CA ILE A 51 22.70 -8.14 -0.38
C ILE A 51 22.36 -9.45 -1.11
N ALA A 52 22.96 -9.73 -2.27
CA ALA A 52 22.78 -10.99 -2.99
C ALA A 52 23.15 -12.19 -2.10
N LYS A 53 24.30 -12.12 -1.40
CA LYS A 53 24.70 -13.14 -0.42
C LYS A 53 23.69 -13.31 0.72
N LYS A 54 23.16 -12.20 1.25
CA LYS A 54 22.14 -12.24 2.33
C LYS A 54 20.84 -12.90 1.85
N LEU A 55 20.45 -12.67 0.61
CA LEU A 55 19.22 -13.19 0.02
C LEU A 55 19.39 -14.59 -0.60
N GLY A 56 20.62 -15.10 -0.72
CA GLY A 56 20.90 -16.33 -1.46
C GLY A 56 20.62 -16.20 -2.95
N ALA A 57 20.65 -14.98 -3.48
CA ALA A 57 20.42 -14.71 -4.89
C ALA A 57 21.69 -14.99 -5.71
N PRO A 58 21.56 -15.44 -6.97
CA PRO A 58 22.70 -15.55 -7.86
C PRO A 58 23.31 -14.17 -8.11
N SER A 59 24.60 -14.02 -7.80
CA SER A 59 25.41 -12.90 -8.26
C SER A 59 25.93 -13.18 -9.67
N ALA A 60 26.07 -12.14 -10.49
CA ALA A 60 26.80 -12.26 -11.74
C ALA A 60 28.29 -12.42 -11.41
N ASP A 61 28.81 -13.63 -11.55
CA ASP A 61 30.24 -13.90 -11.72
C ASP A 61 30.60 -13.85 -13.22
#